data_AF-S8EVV3-F1
#
_entry.id   AF-S8EVV3-F1
#
_cell.length_a   1.000
_cell.length_b   1.000
_cell.length_c   1.000
_cell.angle_alpha   90.00
_cell.angle_beta   90.00
_cell.angle_gamma   90.00
#
_symmetry.space_group_name_H-M   'P 1'
#
loop_
_entity.id
_entity.type
_entity.pdbx_description
1 polymer ?
#
loop_
_entity_poly.entity_id
_entity_poly.type
_entity_poly.pdbx_seq_one_letter_code
_entity_poly.pdbx_strand_id
1 'polypeptide(L)'
;SLLYSTLRTWLEYPVAPTSLLQAGFVQILLSSFNTTDILLLQGVWQIYCSPLASLIPHVDRRRTSLGQEDLASFHKDLTALPNPALNQEQLTPIQRWCLQDQDCHLPFRELAAGRHRIMSARGPGHVDNIDRPGALASIFVHRGITFSCAVSHEEKTFFTSLEDFEALVARCRSSPDPRVSNPVYICNQAAYGYRLVKRSEALAPSYFKAEAHYRSVFADEEKEDFMTAYRALHRGVDDNKKRLLPIMGELICFLLAGDLYYSGQVAAPSAEDIGTCAAQMQKGAVNGLRLLHIVANGSDKDGDKAAFILAHSHLQKFLSEEVKSAIQFDPIMVEHSLCKVKRFYK
;
A
#
# COMPACT_ATOMS: atom_id res chain seq x y z
N SER A 1 14.71 40.13 -12.64
CA SER A 1 14.51 40.04 -14.11
C SER A 1 13.05 40.33 -14.43
N LEU A 2 12.73 40.69 -15.68
CA LEU A 2 11.35 40.93 -16.13
C LEU A 2 10.43 39.73 -15.86
N LEU A 3 10.95 38.50 -16.02
CA LEU A 3 10.22 37.27 -15.70
C LEU A 3 9.77 37.21 -14.23
N TYR A 4 10.65 37.60 -13.31
CA TYR A 4 10.34 37.59 -11.88
C TYR A 4 9.25 38.61 -11.52
N SER A 5 9.27 39.81 -12.09
CA SER A 5 8.21 40.81 -11.89
C SER A 5 6.88 40.38 -12.52
N THR A 6 6.92 39.73 -13.69
CA THR A 6 5.72 39.21 -14.37
C THR A 6 5.05 38.10 -13.54
N LEU A 7 5.84 37.13 -13.05
CA LEU A 7 5.30 36.04 -12.23
C LEU A 7 4.76 36.52 -10.88
N ARG A 8 5.43 37.48 -10.22
CA ARG A 8 4.92 38.10 -8.99
C ARG A 8 3.59 38.81 -9.21
N THR A 9 3.45 39.50 -10.33
CA THR A 9 2.21 40.21 -10.69
C THR A 9 1.09 39.22 -11.03
N TRP A 10 1.39 38.17 -11.80
CA TRP A 10 0.40 37.15 -12.17
C TRP A 10 -0.11 36.32 -11.00
N LEU A 11 0.75 36.06 -10.03
CA LEU A 11 0.45 35.20 -8.88
C LEU A 11 0.03 35.99 -7.63
N GLU A 12 -0.02 37.32 -7.73
CA GLU A 12 -0.23 38.25 -6.61
C GLU A 12 0.66 37.94 -5.38
N TYR A 13 1.87 37.43 -5.63
CA TYR A 13 2.76 36.88 -4.62
C TYR A 13 4.06 37.69 -4.52
N PRO A 14 4.59 37.97 -3.33
CA PRO A 14 4.07 37.61 -2.01
C PRO A 14 2.89 38.49 -1.56
N VAL A 15 1.82 37.86 -1.03
CA VAL A 15 0.63 38.56 -0.50
C VAL A 15 0.89 39.13 0.91
N ALA A 16 1.77 38.47 1.68
CA ALA A 16 2.14 38.88 3.03
C ALA A 16 3.68 38.96 3.19
N PRO A 17 4.19 39.75 4.16
CA PRO A 17 5.63 39.86 4.42
C PRO A 17 6.32 38.51 4.72
N THR A 18 5.57 37.53 5.22
CA THR A 18 6.08 36.19 5.55
C THR A 18 5.96 35.19 4.40
N SER A 19 5.28 35.52 3.30
CA SER A 19 4.98 34.54 2.25
C SER A 19 6.25 33.98 1.60
N LEU A 20 7.29 34.81 1.41
CA LEU A 20 8.60 34.36 0.90
C LEU A 20 9.29 33.36 1.82
N LEU A 21 9.23 33.60 3.14
CA LEU A 21 9.77 32.67 4.13
C LEU A 21 8.97 31.37 4.17
N GLN A 22 7.65 31.45 4.09
CA GLN A 22 6.77 30.28 4.07
C GLN A 22 7.05 29.40 2.85
N ALA A 23 7.19 29.99 1.66
CA ALA A 23 7.55 29.25 0.46
C ALA A 23 8.97 28.66 0.56
N GLY A 24 9.94 29.43 1.07
CA GLY A 24 11.30 28.94 1.30
C GLY A 24 11.35 27.76 2.27
N PHE A 25 10.58 27.83 3.36
CA PHE A 25 10.43 26.75 4.35
C PHE A 25 9.84 25.48 3.73
N VAL A 26 8.75 25.60 2.97
CA VAL A 26 8.13 24.47 2.26
C VAL A 26 9.10 23.87 1.24
N GLN A 27 9.79 24.70 0.45
CA GLN A 27 10.76 24.24 -0.54
C GLN A 27 11.91 23.47 0.11
N ILE A 28 12.45 23.98 1.23
CA ILE A 28 13.50 23.30 2.00
C ILE A 28 13.01 21.93 2.46
N LEU A 29 11.84 21.83 3.10
CA LEU A 29 11.29 20.55 3.56
C LEU A 29 11.09 19.54 2.43
N LEU A 30 10.48 19.96 1.32
CA LEU A 30 10.25 19.06 0.18
C LEU A 30 11.58 18.59 -0.43
N SER A 31 12.58 19.46 -0.50
CA SER A 31 13.92 19.10 -1.01
C SER A 31 14.69 18.17 -0.08
N SER A 32 14.54 18.32 1.24
CA SER A 32 15.26 17.50 2.22
C SER A 32 14.62 16.12 2.42
N PHE A 33 13.30 16.02 2.42
CA PHE A 33 12.59 14.78 2.72
C PHE A 33 12.07 14.03 1.48
N ASN A 34 12.07 14.66 0.30
CA ASN A 34 11.61 14.08 -0.97
C ASN A 34 10.19 13.46 -0.88
N THR A 35 9.33 14.01 -0.03
CA THR A 35 7.93 13.61 0.13
C THR A 35 7.08 14.81 0.52
N THR A 36 5.87 14.90 -0.01
CA THR A 36 4.89 15.93 0.35
C THR A 36 4.23 15.67 1.70
N ASP A 37 4.28 14.43 2.21
CA ASP A 37 3.62 14.03 3.46
C ASP A 37 4.20 14.75 4.67
N ILE A 38 5.45 15.22 4.58
CA ILE A 38 6.09 16.04 5.63
C ILE A 38 5.28 17.31 5.92
N LEU A 39 4.56 17.86 4.93
CA LEU A 39 3.74 19.06 5.08
C LEU A 39 2.46 18.81 5.88
N LEU A 40 2.07 17.54 6.07
CA LEU A 40 0.89 17.16 6.84
C LEU A 40 1.18 17.05 8.34
N LEU A 41 2.45 17.10 8.74
CA LEU A 41 2.82 17.04 10.15
C LEU A 41 2.38 18.31 10.88
N GLN A 42 1.69 18.13 12.02
CA GLN A 42 1.18 19.24 12.83
C GLN A 42 2.28 20.25 13.22
N GLY A 43 3.48 19.76 13.55
CA GLY A 43 4.62 20.63 13.86
C GLY A 43 5.07 21.47 12.67
N VAL A 44 5.03 20.91 11.45
CA VAL A 44 5.36 21.63 10.21
C VAL A 44 4.33 22.71 9.93
N TRP A 45 3.04 22.40 10.10
CA TRP A 45 1.96 23.38 9.94
C TRP A 45 2.08 24.55 10.93
N GLN A 46 2.36 24.27 12.20
CA GLN A 46 2.54 25.31 13.22
C GLN A 46 3.70 26.25 12.88
N ILE A 47 4.82 25.71 12.40
CA ILE A 47 5.98 26.50 11.96
C ILE A 47 5.62 27.30 10.69
N TYR A 48 4.89 26.72 9.75
CA TYR A 48 4.42 27.41 8.54
C TYR A 48 3.51 28.61 8.87
N CYS A 49 2.63 28.50 9.87
CA CYS A 49 1.77 29.60 10.31
C CYS A 49 2.53 30.73 11.01
N SER A 50 3.68 30.45 11.63
CA SER A 50 4.47 31.43 12.38
C SER A 50 5.99 31.23 12.17
N PRO A 51 6.50 31.42 10.94
CA PRO A 51 7.87 31.07 10.60
C PRO A 51 8.89 31.96 11.31
N LEU A 52 8.54 33.21 11.61
CA LEU A 52 9.44 34.16 12.27
C LEU A 52 9.78 33.76 13.70
N ALA A 53 8.79 33.33 14.47
CA ALA A 53 9.00 32.94 15.86
C ALA A 53 9.78 31.62 15.98
N SER A 54 9.59 30.72 15.01
CA SER A 54 10.08 29.35 15.09
C SER A 54 11.39 29.10 14.35
N LEU A 55 11.62 29.72 13.19
CA LEU A 55 12.78 29.44 12.33
C LEU A 55 13.94 30.40 12.55
N ILE A 56 13.65 31.60 13.05
CA ILE A 56 14.65 32.68 13.16
C ILE A 56 14.47 33.41 14.50
N PRO A 57 14.83 32.77 15.63
CA PRO A 57 14.56 33.29 16.98
C PRO A 57 15.24 34.63 17.31
N HIS A 58 16.18 35.09 16.47
CA HIS A 58 16.96 36.32 16.67
C HIS A 58 16.82 37.35 15.54
N VAL A 59 15.70 37.38 14.81
CA VAL A 59 15.47 38.42 13.79
C VAL A 59 15.50 39.81 14.40
N ASP A 60 16.35 40.68 13.86
CA ASP A 60 16.24 42.12 14.08
C ASP A 60 14.89 42.59 13.54
N ARG A 61 13.97 42.92 14.47
CA ARG A 61 12.60 43.37 14.19
C ARG A 61 12.55 44.65 13.34
N ARG A 62 13.69 45.31 13.09
CA ARG A 62 13.83 46.47 12.22
C ARG A 62 14.00 46.11 10.74
N ARG A 63 14.26 44.84 10.38
CA ARG A 63 14.33 44.42 8.97
C ARG A 63 12.94 44.36 8.37
N THR A 64 12.73 45.13 7.31
CA THR A 64 11.45 45.25 6.59
C THR A 64 11.24 44.15 5.55
N SER A 65 12.28 43.39 5.21
CA SER A 65 12.22 42.29 4.26
C SER A 65 13.04 41.11 4.77
N LEU A 66 12.41 39.95 4.84
CA LEU A 66 13.07 38.68 5.09
C LEU A 66 12.96 37.82 3.84
N GLY A 67 14.07 37.18 3.50
CA GLY A 67 14.22 36.38 2.30
C GLY A 67 14.54 34.92 2.61
N GLN A 68 14.69 34.13 1.56
CA GLN A 68 15.02 32.71 1.68
C GLN A 68 16.41 32.49 2.29
N GLU A 69 17.31 33.45 2.12
CA GLU A 69 18.64 33.49 2.71
C GLU A 69 18.62 33.48 4.24
N ASP A 70 17.58 34.02 4.87
CA ASP A 70 17.45 34.02 6.33
C ASP A 70 17.11 32.61 6.87
N LEU A 71 16.74 31.66 6.00
CA LEU A 71 16.55 30.25 6.32
C LEU A 71 17.84 29.43 6.18
N ALA A 72 18.99 30.04 5.87
CA ALA A 72 20.23 29.30 5.61
C ALA A 72 20.68 28.45 6.81
N SER A 73 20.54 28.95 8.04
CA SER A 73 20.86 28.16 9.25
C SER A 73 19.89 26.99 9.40
N PHE A 74 18.58 27.25 9.24
CA PHE A 74 17.57 26.19 9.30
C PHE A 74 17.82 25.10 8.25
N HIS A 75 18.11 25.48 6.99
CA HIS A 75 18.45 24.54 5.94
C HIS A 75 19.71 23.74 6.30
N LYS A 76 20.77 24.41 6.76
CA LYS A 76 22.01 23.76 7.20
C LYS A 76 21.74 22.74 8.31
N ASP A 77 21.00 23.14 9.35
CA ASP A 77 20.67 22.28 10.48
C ASP A 77 19.80 21.11 10.04
N LEU A 78 18.82 21.35 9.17
CA LEU A 78 17.96 20.31 8.60
C LEU A 78 18.75 19.31 7.74
N THR A 79 19.74 19.77 6.96
CA THR A 79 20.64 18.89 6.19
C THR A 79 21.67 18.18 7.06
N ALA A 80 21.95 18.71 8.25
CA ALA A 80 22.84 18.09 9.23
C ALA A 80 22.12 17.08 10.12
N LEU A 81 20.77 17.12 10.18
CA LEU A 81 20.01 16.01 10.73
C LEU A 81 20.37 14.75 9.94
N PRO A 82 20.59 13.60 10.61
CA PRO A 82 20.72 12.33 9.93
C PRO A 82 19.44 12.12 9.14
N ASN A 83 19.50 12.43 7.84
CA ASN A 83 18.33 12.39 6.99
C ASN A 83 17.84 10.93 6.97
N PRO A 84 16.62 10.63 7.45
CA PRO A 84 16.08 9.29 7.33
C PRO A 84 15.71 8.96 5.87
N ALA A 85 15.85 9.92 4.93
CA ALA A 85 16.09 9.58 3.53
C ALA A 85 17.41 8.80 3.47
N LEU A 86 17.31 7.51 3.74
CA LEU A 86 18.37 6.51 3.68
C LEU A 86 19.23 6.87 2.48
N ASN A 87 20.42 7.41 2.75
CA ASN A 87 21.39 7.61 1.69
C ASN A 87 21.50 6.23 1.00
N GLN A 88 21.23 6.13 -0.30
CA GLN A 88 21.10 4.81 -0.93
C GLN A 88 22.37 3.95 -0.74
N GLU A 89 23.50 4.62 -0.50
CA GLU A 89 24.79 4.04 -0.13
C GLU A 89 24.80 3.36 1.27
N GLN A 90 23.95 3.79 2.19
CA GLN A 90 23.77 3.21 3.53
C GLN A 90 22.75 2.06 3.55
N LEU A 91 21.98 1.87 2.46
CA LEU A 91 21.06 0.75 2.37
C LEU A 91 21.82 -0.57 2.26
N THR A 92 21.50 -1.48 3.16
CA THR A 92 21.90 -2.88 3.06
C THR A 92 21.42 -3.46 1.71
N PRO A 93 22.08 -4.51 1.19
CA PRO A 93 21.64 -5.17 -0.05
C PRO A 93 20.18 -5.60 -0.01
N ILE A 94 19.71 -6.08 1.14
CA ILE A 94 18.33 -6.52 1.34
C ILE A 94 17.34 -5.34 1.27
N GLN A 95 17.67 -4.19 1.84
CA GLN A 95 16.83 -3.00 1.75
C GLN A 95 16.75 -2.49 0.30
N ARG A 96 17.89 -2.45 -0.42
CA ARG A 96 17.90 -2.09 -1.85
C ARG A 96 17.04 -3.04 -2.67
N TRP A 97 17.13 -4.33 -2.42
CA TRP A 97 16.31 -5.35 -3.08
C TRP A 97 14.81 -5.15 -2.81
N CYS A 98 14.43 -4.87 -1.56
CA CYS A 98 13.04 -4.54 -1.20
C CYS A 98 12.52 -3.30 -1.93
N LEU A 99 13.35 -2.26 -2.10
CA LEU A 99 12.95 -1.02 -2.78
C LEU A 99 12.77 -1.16 -4.30
N GLN A 100 13.32 -2.21 -4.93
CA GLN A 100 13.12 -2.46 -6.37
C GLN A 100 11.68 -2.83 -6.72
N ASP A 101 11.00 -3.55 -5.83
CA ASP A 101 9.60 -3.94 -6.00
C ASP A 101 9.01 -4.25 -4.63
N GLN A 102 8.39 -3.25 -3.99
CA GLN A 102 7.90 -3.37 -2.63
C GLN A 102 6.77 -4.40 -2.51
N ASP A 103 5.86 -4.51 -3.49
CA ASP A 103 4.77 -5.50 -3.45
C ASP A 103 5.33 -6.94 -3.55
N CYS A 104 6.43 -7.10 -4.27
CA CYS A 104 7.07 -8.39 -4.51
C CYS A 104 8.07 -8.77 -3.41
N HIS A 105 8.78 -7.82 -2.81
CA HIS A 105 9.96 -8.10 -1.99
C HIS A 105 9.79 -7.71 -0.53
N LEU A 106 8.96 -6.72 -0.21
CA LEU A 106 8.78 -6.27 1.17
C LEU A 106 8.10 -7.37 2.00
N PRO A 107 8.66 -7.75 3.17
CA PRO A 107 8.04 -8.76 4.04
C PRO A 107 6.82 -8.21 4.81
N PHE A 108 6.73 -6.89 4.95
CA PHE A 108 5.65 -6.20 5.66
C PHE A 108 4.55 -5.83 4.66
N ARG A 109 3.58 -6.73 4.49
CA ARG A 109 2.51 -6.64 3.48
C ARG A 109 1.87 -5.27 3.42
N GLU A 110 1.39 -4.76 4.56
CA GLU A 110 0.63 -3.51 4.59
C GLU A 110 1.46 -2.26 4.34
N LEU A 111 2.79 -2.37 4.44
CA LEU A 111 3.71 -1.27 4.11
C LEU A 111 4.05 -1.22 2.61
N ALA A 112 3.59 -2.18 1.81
CA ALA A 112 3.87 -2.22 0.39
C ALA A 112 3.10 -1.13 -0.37
N ALA A 113 3.72 -0.56 -1.40
CA ALA A 113 3.17 0.57 -2.16
C ALA A 113 1.76 0.30 -2.71
N GLY A 114 1.50 -0.89 -3.27
CA GLY A 114 0.18 -1.25 -3.79
C GLY A 114 -0.89 -1.34 -2.69
N ARG A 115 -0.51 -1.80 -1.49
CA ARG A 115 -1.39 -1.85 -0.32
C ARG A 115 -1.73 -0.47 0.19
N HIS A 116 -0.74 0.40 0.36
CA HIS A 116 -0.98 1.80 0.74
C HIS A 116 -1.96 2.49 -0.21
N ARG A 117 -1.85 2.26 -1.53
CA ARG A 117 -2.78 2.84 -2.51
C ARG A 117 -4.22 2.38 -2.31
N ILE A 118 -4.42 1.08 -2.09
CA ILE A 118 -5.76 0.49 -1.90
C ILE A 118 -6.40 0.91 -0.57
N MET A 119 -5.59 1.07 0.48
CA MET A 119 -6.05 1.43 1.83
C MET A 119 -6.06 2.94 2.10
N SER A 120 -5.47 3.75 1.21
CA SER A 120 -5.45 5.22 1.36
C SER A 120 -6.85 5.84 1.38
N ALA A 121 -6.98 7.08 1.86
CA ALA A 121 -8.25 7.83 1.86
C ALA A 121 -8.98 7.90 0.50
N ARG A 122 -8.26 7.71 -0.62
CA ARG A 122 -8.82 7.67 -1.99
C ARG A 122 -8.99 6.25 -2.54
N GLY A 123 -8.52 5.25 -1.80
CA GLY A 123 -8.58 3.84 -2.18
C GLY A 123 -9.89 3.18 -1.75
N PRO A 124 -10.24 2.05 -2.36
CA PRO A 124 -11.50 1.37 -2.10
C PRO A 124 -11.54 0.64 -0.74
N GLY A 125 -10.39 0.36 -0.12
CA GLY A 125 -10.30 -0.30 1.18
C GLY A 125 -10.36 0.65 2.38
N HIS A 126 -10.45 1.96 2.16
CA HIS A 126 -10.58 2.93 3.24
C HIS A 126 -11.92 2.78 3.96
N VAL A 127 -11.96 3.03 5.26
CA VAL A 127 -13.18 2.95 6.09
C VAL A 127 -14.33 3.82 5.53
N ASP A 128 -14.02 4.98 4.98
CA ASP A 128 -15.03 5.88 4.38
C ASP A 128 -15.49 5.44 2.98
N ASN A 129 -14.79 4.50 2.33
CA ASN A 129 -15.06 4.10 0.96
C ASN A 129 -15.56 2.67 0.82
N ILE A 130 -15.22 1.77 1.72
CA ILE A 130 -15.45 0.32 1.57
C ILE A 130 -16.94 -0.04 1.39
N ASP A 131 -17.84 0.74 2.02
CA ASP A 131 -19.28 0.53 1.91
C ASP A 131 -19.90 1.23 0.69
N ARG A 132 -19.15 2.05 -0.05
CA ARG A 132 -19.65 2.77 -1.23
C ARG A 132 -19.72 1.85 -2.45
N PRO A 133 -20.68 2.04 -3.38
CA PRO A 133 -20.78 1.28 -4.62
C PRO A 133 -19.45 1.21 -5.38
N GLY A 134 -19.12 0.04 -5.92
CA GLY A 134 -17.88 -0.23 -6.65
C GLY A 134 -16.65 -0.51 -5.79
N ALA A 135 -16.67 -0.29 -4.47
CA ALA A 135 -15.48 -0.47 -3.63
C ALA A 135 -15.02 -1.94 -3.56
N LEU A 136 -15.92 -2.89 -3.30
CA LEU A 136 -15.56 -4.31 -3.30
C LEU A 136 -15.11 -4.76 -4.69
N ALA A 137 -15.83 -4.32 -5.72
CA ALA A 137 -15.44 -4.59 -7.11
C ALA A 137 -14.04 -4.05 -7.43
N SER A 138 -13.69 -2.88 -6.93
CA SER A 138 -12.37 -2.26 -7.09
C SER A 138 -11.26 -3.04 -6.39
N ILE A 139 -11.52 -3.60 -5.20
CA ILE A 139 -10.60 -4.50 -4.52
C ILE A 139 -10.40 -5.79 -5.34
N PHE A 140 -11.47 -6.33 -5.93
CA PHE A 140 -11.38 -7.48 -6.84
C PHE A 140 -10.61 -7.15 -8.12
N VAL A 141 -10.84 -5.98 -8.72
CA VAL A 141 -10.08 -5.47 -9.87
C VAL A 141 -8.60 -5.34 -9.52
N HIS A 142 -8.28 -4.85 -8.32
CA HIS A 142 -6.90 -4.81 -7.87
C HIS A 142 -6.28 -6.20 -7.84
N ARG A 143 -6.85 -7.14 -7.08
CA ARG A 143 -6.26 -8.48 -6.96
C ARG A 143 -6.29 -9.30 -8.24
N GLY A 144 -7.34 -9.16 -9.04
CA GLY A 144 -7.58 -9.94 -10.24
C GLY A 144 -6.95 -9.36 -11.51
N ILE A 145 -6.74 -8.05 -11.60
CA ILE A 145 -6.30 -7.38 -12.84
C ILE A 145 -5.05 -6.55 -12.59
N THR A 146 -5.10 -5.55 -11.70
CA THR A 146 -4.08 -4.50 -11.64
C THR A 146 -2.94 -4.72 -10.63
N PHE A 147 -3.00 -5.77 -9.80
CA PHE A 147 -1.96 -6.08 -8.81
C PHE A 147 -0.61 -6.32 -9.48
N SER A 148 0.46 -5.70 -8.95
CA SER A 148 1.82 -5.71 -9.54
C SER A 148 1.86 -5.18 -10.97
N CYS A 149 1.08 -4.12 -11.23
CA CYS A 149 1.05 -3.37 -12.48
C CYS A 149 1.21 -1.88 -12.20
N ALA A 150 1.88 -1.15 -13.10
CA ALA A 150 2.13 0.29 -12.95
C ALA A 150 0.85 1.11 -12.77
N VAL A 151 -0.25 0.73 -13.44
CA VAL A 151 -1.56 1.38 -13.28
C VAL A 151 -2.02 1.43 -11.82
N SER A 152 -1.69 0.44 -11.00
CA SER A 152 -2.14 0.40 -9.59
C SER A 152 -1.42 1.42 -8.70
N HIS A 153 -0.25 1.89 -9.13
CA HIS A 153 0.54 2.91 -8.43
C HIS A 153 0.30 4.31 -8.97
N GLU A 154 0.14 4.44 -10.29
CA GLU A 154 0.06 5.73 -10.98
C GLU A 154 -1.39 6.27 -11.05
N GLU A 155 -2.37 5.38 -11.18
CA GLU A 155 -3.76 5.73 -11.47
C GLU A 155 -4.69 5.47 -10.28
N LYS A 156 -5.92 5.99 -10.35
CA LYS A 156 -6.92 5.75 -9.31
C LYS A 156 -7.20 4.26 -9.13
N THR A 157 -7.44 3.84 -7.89
CA THR A 157 -7.71 2.45 -7.53
C THR A 157 -9.15 2.19 -7.13
N PHE A 158 -9.93 3.25 -6.86
CA PHE A 158 -11.35 3.17 -6.56
C PHE A 158 -12.18 3.56 -7.78
N PHE A 159 -13.00 2.61 -8.24
CA PHE A 159 -13.94 2.73 -9.35
C PHE A 159 -15.36 2.56 -8.83
N THR A 160 -16.23 3.54 -9.07
CA THR A 160 -17.61 3.49 -8.57
C THR A 160 -18.55 2.65 -9.43
N SER A 161 -18.13 2.30 -10.66
CA SER A 161 -18.88 1.47 -11.59
C SER A 161 -17.96 0.78 -12.60
N LEU A 162 -18.52 -0.15 -13.38
CA LEU A 162 -17.79 -0.82 -14.46
C LEU A 162 -17.32 0.18 -15.52
N GLU A 163 -18.19 1.11 -15.91
CA GLU A 163 -17.92 2.15 -16.89
C GLU A 163 -16.73 3.02 -16.46
N ASP A 164 -16.58 3.26 -15.16
CA ASP A 164 -15.48 4.04 -14.61
C ASP A 164 -14.12 3.33 -14.76
N PHE A 165 -14.10 2.01 -14.58
CA PHE A 165 -12.92 1.20 -14.86
C PHE A 165 -12.65 1.08 -16.38
N GLU A 166 -13.68 0.88 -17.19
CA GLU A 166 -13.55 0.82 -18.65
C GLU A 166 -13.04 2.13 -19.24
N ALA A 167 -13.44 3.28 -18.67
CA ALA A 167 -12.91 4.59 -19.06
C ALA A 167 -11.41 4.74 -18.75
N LEU A 168 -10.94 4.21 -17.61
CA LEU A 168 -9.49 4.13 -17.32
C LEU A 168 -8.80 3.25 -18.37
N VAL A 169 -9.33 2.06 -18.65
CA VAL A 169 -8.75 1.14 -19.64
C VAL A 169 -8.66 1.83 -21.00
N ALA A 170 -9.76 2.40 -21.50
CA ALA A 170 -9.80 3.09 -22.79
C ALA A 170 -8.77 4.23 -22.86
N ARG A 171 -8.68 5.06 -21.81
CA ARG A 171 -7.68 6.14 -21.72
C ARG A 171 -6.26 5.59 -21.82
N CYS A 172 -5.93 4.55 -21.05
CA CYS A 172 -4.60 3.95 -21.08
C CYS A 172 -4.28 3.36 -22.46
N ARG A 173 -5.23 2.64 -23.08
CA ARG A 173 -5.08 2.03 -24.41
C ARG A 173 -4.87 3.06 -25.52
N SER A 174 -5.51 4.22 -25.41
CA SER A 174 -5.37 5.33 -26.37
C SER A 174 -4.22 6.29 -26.04
N SER A 175 -3.43 6.02 -25.00
CA SER A 175 -2.33 6.89 -24.60
C SER A 175 -1.23 6.92 -25.67
N PRO A 176 -0.69 8.11 -26.02
CA PRO A 176 0.47 8.20 -26.90
C PRO A 176 1.76 7.70 -26.24
N ASP A 177 1.81 7.56 -24.90
CA ASP A 177 2.96 6.94 -24.21
C ASP A 177 2.93 5.42 -24.43
N PRO A 178 3.95 4.83 -25.10
CA PRO A 178 4.03 3.39 -25.33
C PRO A 178 4.08 2.57 -24.04
N ARG A 179 4.55 3.13 -22.91
CA ARG A 179 4.54 2.44 -21.62
C ARG A 179 3.11 2.24 -21.11
N VAL A 180 2.26 3.25 -21.27
CA VAL A 180 0.89 3.28 -20.75
C VAL A 180 -0.07 2.47 -21.64
N SER A 181 0.11 2.54 -22.96
CA SER A 181 -0.71 1.76 -23.91
C SER A 181 -0.39 0.26 -23.93
N ASN A 182 0.77 -0.14 -23.38
CA ASN A 182 1.17 -1.54 -23.24
C ASN A 182 0.18 -2.35 -22.37
N PRO A 183 -0.28 -3.55 -22.79
CA PRO A 183 -1.13 -4.42 -21.96
C PRO A 183 -0.63 -4.73 -20.56
N VAL A 184 0.68 -4.84 -20.37
CA VAL A 184 1.28 -5.12 -19.05
C VAL A 184 1.11 -3.94 -18.08
N TYR A 185 0.89 -2.72 -18.59
CA TYR A 185 0.61 -1.54 -17.76
C TYR A 185 -0.62 -1.75 -16.87
N ILE A 186 -1.68 -2.33 -17.45
CA ILE A 186 -2.95 -2.58 -16.77
C ILE A 186 -2.97 -3.96 -16.11
N CYS A 187 -2.48 -4.98 -16.82
CA CYS A 187 -2.61 -6.36 -16.39
C CYS A 187 -1.36 -7.19 -16.69
N ASN A 188 -0.56 -7.43 -15.65
CA ASN A 188 0.56 -8.36 -15.66
C ASN A 188 0.06 -9.78 -15.37
N GLN A 189 0.01 -10.62 -16.41
CA GLN A 189 -0.41 -12.02 -16.29
C GLN A 189 0.49 -12.86 -15.38
N ALA A 190 1.70 -12.41 -15.07
CA ALA A 190 2.68 -13.11 -14.23
C ALA A 190 2.80 -12.55 -12.80
N ALA A 191 1.92 -11.64 -12.38
CA ALA A 191 2.00 -10.95 -11.08
C ALA A 191 2.04 -11.87 -9.84
N TYR A 192 1.54 -13.11 -9.94
CA TYR A 192 1.60 -14.10 -8.85
C TYR A 192 2.68 -15.19 -9.07
N GLY A 193 3.69 -14.91 -9.90
CA GLY A 193 4.86 -15.77 -10.14
C GLY A 193 4.70 -16.80 -11.25
N TYR A 194 3.48 -17.06 -11.72
CA TYR A 194 3.20 -17.87 -12.91
C TYR A 194 2.20 -17.18 -13.82
N ARG A 195 2.28 -17.46 -15.12
CA ARG A 195 1.43 -16.80 -16.12
C ARG A 195 0.00 -17.34 -16.08
N LEU A 196 -0.94 -16.50 -15.66
CA LEU A 196 -2.38 -16.73 -15.73
C LEU A 196 -2.94 -16.15 -17.05
N VAL A 197 -3.00 -16.96 -18.10
CA VAL A 197 -3.40 -16.51 -19.46
C VAL A 197 -4.81 -15.90 -19.50
N LYS A 198 -5.71 -16.33 -18.61
CA LYS A 198 -7.08 -15.81 -18.51
C LYS A 198 -7.19 -14.52 -17.68
N ARG A 199 -6.08 -14.04 -17.10
CA ARG A 199 -6.03 -12.76 -16.39
C ARG A 199 -6.02 -11.62 -17.41
N SER A 200 -7.06 -10.79 -17.40
CA SER A 200 -7.20 -9.62 -18.27
C SER A 200 -8.27 -8.67 -17.74
N GLU A 201 -8.32 -7.45 -18.29
CA GLU A 201 -9.36 -6.45 -18.03
C GLU A 201 -10.79 -6.96 -18.31
N ALA A 202 -10.95 -7.99 -19.16
CA ALA A 202 -12.25 -8.59 -19.49
C ALA A 202 -12.92 -9.30 -18.30
N LEU A 203 -12.24 -9.44 -17.16
CA LEU A 203 -12.80 -9.99 -15.93
C LEU A 203 -13.60 -8.96 -15.12
N ALA A 204 -13.40 -7.65 -15.37
CA ALA A 204 -14.04 -6.59 -14.61
C ALA A 204 -15.56 -6.71 -14.55
N PRO A 205 -16.30 -7.01 -15.64
CA PRO A 205 -17.75 -7.20 -15.57
C PRO A 205 -18.19 -8.26 -14.55
N SER A 206 -17.42 -9.34 -14.41
CA SER A 206 -17.72 -10.39 -13.42
C SER A 206 -17.48 -9.90 -11.99
N TYR A 207 -16.45 -9.09 -11.76
CA TYR A 207 -16.14 -8.55 -10.45
C TYR A 207 -17.16 -7.50 -9.99
N PHE A 208 -17.61 -6.61 -10.89
CA PHE A 208 -18.69 -5.68 -10.59
C PHE A 208 -20.03 -6.39 -10.38
N LYS A 209 -20.32 -7.46 -11.13
CA LYS A 209 -21.51 -8.29 -10.88
C LYS A 209 -21.44 -9.00 -9.51
N ALA A 210 -20.27 -9.48 -9.11
CA ALA A 210 -20.08 -10.21 -7.85
C ALA A 210 -20.23 -9.33 -6.60
N GLU A 211 -20.05 -8.01 -6.73
CA GLU A 211 -20.14 -7.08 -5.61
C GLU A 211 -21.48 -7.15 -4.86
N ALA A 212 -22.61 -7.21 -5.57
CA ALA A 212 -23.93 -7.28 -4.94
C ALA A 212 -24.06 -8.51 -4.03
N HIS A 213 -23.53 -9.66 -4.48
CA HIS A 213 -23.51 -10.88 -3.68
C HIS A 213 -22.63 -10.70 -2.44
N TYR A 214 -21.39 -10.26 -2.60
CA TYR A 214 -20.47 -10.15 -1.45
C TYR A 214 -20.84 -9.03 -0.48
N ARG A 215 -21.51 -7.97 -0.93
CA ARG A 215 -22.13 -6.99 0.00
C ARG A 215 -23.12 -7.68 0.93
N SER A 216 -24.00 -8.53 0.40
CA SER A 216 -24.94 -9.26 1.27
C SER A 216 -24.25 -10.22 2.24
N VAL A 217 -23.08 -10.78 1.87
CA VAL A 217 -22.30 -11.65 2.75
C VAL A 217 -21.60 -10.87 3.86
N PHE A 218 -21.25 -9.62 3.63
CA PHE A 218 -20.48 -8.78 4.58
C PHE A 218 -21.30 -7.61 5.14
N ALA A 219 -22.63 -7.62 4.99
CA ALA A 219 -23.52 -6.53 5.41
C ALA A 219 -23.87 -6.56 6.91
N ASP A 220 -23.61 -7.68 7.58
CA ASP A 220 -24.01 -7.87 8.97
C ASP A 220 -23.20 -7.00 9.93
N GLU A 221 -23.86 -6.49 10.98
CA GLU A 221 -23.20 -5.71 12.04
C GLU A 221 -22.14 -6.54 12.77
N GLU A 222 -22.37 -7.86 12.86
CA GLU A 222 -21.37 -8.81 13.31
C GLU A 222 -20.48 -9.22 12.14
N LYS A 223 -19.20 -8.87 12.23
CA LYS A 223 -18.23 -9.16 11.16
C LYS A 223 -18.06 -10.67 11.00
N GLU A 224 -18.17 -11.12 9.76
CA GLU A 224 -17.93 -12.51 9.39
C GLU A 224 -16.53 -12.97 9.82
N ASP A 225 -16.41 -14.22 10.28
CA ASP A 225 -15.12 -14.79 10.64
C ASP A 225 -14.22 -14.93 9.41
N PHE A 226 -12.91 -14.79 9.60
CA PHE A 226 -11.94 -14.77 8.50
C PHE A 226 -12.01 -16.03 7.61
N MET A 227 -12.19 -17.20 8.22
CA MET A 227 -12.21 -18.47 7.49
C MET A 227 -13.50 -18.65 6.70
N THR A 228 -14.62 -18.17 7.21
CA THR A 228 -15.90 -18.16 6.48
C THR A 228 -15.87 -17.16 5.34
N ALA A 229 -15.37 -15.94 5.56
CA ALA A 229 -15.15 -14.96 4.49
C ALA A 229 -14.22 -15.52 3.38
N TYR A 230 -13.09 -16.13 3.76
CA TYR A 230 -12.18 -16.78 2.81
C TYR A 230 -12.87 -17.89 2.01
N ARG A 231 -13.64 -18.77 2.67
CA ARG A 231 -14.37 -19.84 2.00
C ARG A 231 -15.46 -19.30 1.07
N ALA A 232 -16.18 -18.25 1.49
CA ALA A 232 -17.19 -17.59 0.67
C ALA A 232 -16.57 -17.03 -0.61
N LEU A 233 -15.48 -16.26 -0.50
CA LEU A 233 -14.74 -15.73 -1.64
C LEU A 233 -14.23 -16.85 -2.57
N HIS A 234 -13.74 -17.96 -1.99
CA HIS A 234 -13.17 -19.05 -2.76
C HIS A 234 -14.23 -19.98 -3.39
N ARG A 235 -15.40 -20.14 -2.79
CA ARG A 235 -16.43 -21.11 -3.23
C ARG A 235 -17.66 -20.44 -3.83
N GLY A 236 -17.75 -19.12 -3.80
CA GLY A 236 -18.85 -18.34 -4.33
C GLY A 236 -19.12 -18.65 -5.81
N VAL A 237 -20.37 -19.02 -6.09
CA VAL A 237 -20.87 -19.30 -7.44
C VAL A 237 -22.20 -18.58 -7.68
N ASP A 238 -22.50 -18.28 -8.93
CA ASP A 238 -23.81 -17.79 -9.36
C ASP A 238 -24.82 -18.93 -9.51
N ASP A 239 -26.06 -18.60 -9.89
CA ASP A 239 -27.15 -19.56 -10.12
C ASP A 239 -26.82 -20.62 -11.18
N ASN A 240 -25.88 -20.33 -12.08
CA ASN A 240 -25.40 -21.24 -13.11
C ASN A 240 -24.18 -22.06 -12.67
N LYS A 241 -23.86 -22.06 -11.37
CA LYS A 241 -22.68 -22.70 -10.76
C LYS A 241 -21.35 -22.16 -11.32
N LYS A 242 -21.35 -20.96 -11.91
CA LYS A 242 -20.12 -20.30 -12.38
C LYS A 242 -19.51 -19.53 -11.22
N ARG A 243 -18.18 -19.59 -11.08
CA ARG A 243 -17.43 -18.85 -10.05
C ARG A 243 -17.72 -17.35 -10.16
N LEU A 244 -18.11 -16.74 -9.05
CA LEU A 244 -18.36 -15.29 -8.96
C LEU A 244 -17.06 -14.49 -9.17
N LEU A 245 -15.95 -15.01 -8.65
CA LEU A 245 -14.61 -14.47 -8.85
C LEU A 245 -13.83 -15.40 -9.78
N PRO A 246 -13.98 -15.27 -11.11
CA PRO A 246 -13.26 -16.09 -12.07
C PRO A 246 -11.74 -15.92 -11.88
N ILE A 247 -11.00 -17.00 -12.17
CA ILE A 247 -9.53 -17.14 -12.08
C ILE A 247 -8.90 -16.93 -10.68
N MET A 248 -9.65 -16.45 -9.70
CA MET A 248 -9.15 -16.25 -8.34
C MET A 248 -9.11 -17.59 -7.59
N GLY A 249 -7.93 -18.17 -7.51
CA GLY A 249 -7.67 -19.38 -6.71
C GLY A 249 -7.46 -19.07 -5.22
N GLU A 250 -7.16 -20.12 -4.45
CA GLU A 250 -6.96 -20.07 -2.98
C GLU A 250 -6.11 -18.88 -2.51
N LEU A 251 -4.94 -18.66 -3.13
CA LEU A 251 -4.03 -17.58 -2.74
C LEU A 251 -4.68 -16.19 -2.93
N ILE A 252 -5.35 -15.96 -4.05
CA ILE A 252 -5.95 -14.65 -4.33
C ILE A 252 -7.14 -14.41 -3.40
N CYS A 253 -7.95 -15.44 -3.15
CA CYS A 253 -9.06 -15.35 -2.20
C CYS A 253 -8.59 -15.15 -0.75
N PHE A 254 -7.49 -15.78 -0.33
CA PHE A 254 -6.85 -15.54 0.97
C PHE A 254 -6.40 -14.07 1.09
N LEU A 255 -5.74 -13.53 0.06
CA LEU A 255 -5.33 -12.14 0.04
C LEU A 255 -6.51 -11.17 0.07
N LEU A 256 -7.62 -11.51 -0.60
CA LEU A 256 -8.87 -10.73 -0.56
C LEU A 256 -9.49 -10.74 0.84
N ALA A 257 -9.57 -11.89 1.51
CA ALA A 257 -10.05 -11.96 2.90
C ALA A 257 -9.19 -11.07 3.81
N GLY A 258 -7.87 -11.07 3.61
CA GLY A 258 -6.96 -10.14 4.29
C GLY A 258 -7.25 -8.67 3.97
N ASP A 259 -7.50 -8.33 2.71
CA ASP A 259 -7.85 -6.95 2.33
C ASP A 259 -9.14 -6.49 3.01
N LEU A 260 -10.15 -7.35 3.09
CA LEU A 260 -11.42 -7.06 3.75
C LEU A 260 -11.28 -6.96 5.26
N TYR A 261 -10.42 -7.76 5.88
CA TYR A 261 -10.07 -7.62 7.29
C TYR A 261 -9.48 -6.23 7.57
N TYR A 262 -8.44 -5.82 6.83
CA TYR A 262 -7.84 -4.49 7.02
C TYR A 262 -8.79 -3.34 6.64
N SER A 263 -9.78 -3.59 5.78
CA SER A 263 -10.84 -2.62 5.46
C SER A 263 -11.98 -2.61 6.50
N GLY A 264 -11.90 -3.46 7.53
CA GLY A 264 -12.86 -3.54 8.61
C GLY A 264 -14.13 -4.35 8.31
N GLN A 265 -14.20 -5.07 7.18
CA GLN A 265 -15.38 -5.84 6.74
C GLN A 265 -15.38 -7.29 7.26
N VAL A 266 -14.22 -7.80 7.66
CA VAL A 266 -14.02 -9.18 8.14
C VAL A 266 -13.34 -9.13 9.50
N ALA A 267 -13.68 -10.08 10.39
CA ALA A 267 -13.06 -10.17 11.70
C ALA A 267 -11.56 -10.50 11.61
N ALA A 268 -10.80 -10.09 12.63
CA ALA A 268 -9.37 -10.38 12.68
C ALA A 268 -9.10 -11.89 12.72
N PRO A 269 -8.19 -12.42 11.88
CA PRO A 269 -7.84 -13.83 11.94
C PRO A 269 -6.95 -14.14 13.15
N SER A 270 -7.12 -15.33 13.69
CA SER A 270 -6.16 -15.90 14.63
C SER A 270 -4.91 -16.44 13.91
N ALA A 271 -3.85 -16.71 14.67
CA ALA A 271 -2.70 -17.46 14.16
C ALA A 271 -3.08 -18.88 13.69
N GLU A 272 -4.15 -19.44 14.26
CA GLU A 272 -4.67 -20.76 13.90
C GLU A 272 -5.35 -20.75 12.53
N ASP A 273 -6.11 -19.70 12.22
CA ASP A 273 -6.77 -19.51 10.93
C ASP A 273 -5.72 -19.40 9.82
N ILE A 274 -4.75 -18.50 10.00
CA ILE A 274 -3.70 -18.29 9.00
C ILE A 274 -2.78 -19.51 8.88
N GLY A 275 -2.45 -20.17 9.99
CA GLY A 275 -1.71 -21.43 9.97
C GLY A 275 -2.44 -22.53 9.20
N THR A 276 -3.77 -22.60 9.35
CA THR A 276 -4.62 -23.53 8.59
C THR A 276 -4.59 -23.20 7.09
N CYS A 277 -4.74 -21.92 6.71
CA CYS A 277 -4.62 -21.49 5.31
C CYS A 277 -3.24 -21.81 4.72
N ALA A 278 -2.15 -21.50 5.43
CA ALA A 278 -0.79 -21.75 4.99
C ALA A 278 -0.54 -23.25 4.75
N ALA A 279 -0.93 -24.10 5.71
CA ALA A 279 -0.81 -25.55 5.63
C ALA A 279 -1.67 -26.15 4.50
N GLN A 280 -2.85 -25.59 4.22
CA GLN A 280 -3.69 -26.04 3.11
C GLN A 280 -3.07 -25.70 1.75
N MET A 281 -2.57 -24.48 1.59
CA MET A 281 -2.01 -24.02 0.32
C MET A 281 -0.66 -24.69 -0.02
N GLN A 282 0.15 -25.07 0.98
CA GLN A 282 1.50 -25.63 0.77
C GLN A 282 2.40 -24.76 -0.13
N LYS A 283 2.32 -23.43 0.02
CA LYS A 283 3.04 -22.46 -0.82
C LYS A 283 4.19 -21.76 -0.07
N GLY A 284 4.33 -20.45 -0.26
CA GLY A 284 5.51 -19.69 0.13
C GLY A 284 5.78 -19.75 1.63
N ALA A 285 4.75 -19.58 2.48
CA ALA A 285 4.94 -19.53 3.93
C ALA A 285 5.49 -20.84 4.48
N VAL A 286 4.90 -21.98 4.09
CA VAL A 286 5.38 -23.32 4.47
C VAL A 286 6.81 -23.56 3.96
N ASN A 287 7.12 -23.18 2.73
CA ASN A 287 8.48 -23.25 2.22
C ASN A 287 9.45 -22.38 3.03
N GLY A 288 9.02 -21.21 3.49
CA GLY A 288 9.77 -20.35 4.41
C GLY A 288 10.05 -21.04 5.74
N LEU A 289 9.03 -21.66 6.36
CA LEU A 289 9.20 -22.42 7.60
C LEU A 289 10.22 -23.56 7.46
N ARG A 290 10.18 -24.29 6.33
CA ARG A 290 11.13 -25.36 6.02
C ARG A 290 12.56 -24.84 5.82
N LEU A 291 12.72 -23.74 5.08
CA LEU A 291 14.02 -23.10 4.86
C LEU A 291 14.64 -22.56 6.16
N LEU A 292 13.82 -22.13 7.10
CA LEU A 292 14.26 -21.70 8.44
C LEU A 292 14.43 -22.87 9.43
N HIS A 293 14.24 -24.11 8.97
CA HIS A 293 14.29 -25.32 9.81
C HIS A 293 13.34 -25.29 11.02
N ILE A 294 12.23 -24.56 10.92
CA ILE A 294 11.17 -24.53 11.94
C ILE A 294 10.30 -25.78 11.82
N VAL A 295 10.16 -26.31 10.60
CA VAL A 295 9.45 -27.56 10.32
C VAL A 295 10.26 -28.45 9.38
N ALA A 296 10.16 -29.76 9.56
CA ALA A 296 10.84 -30.73 8.70
C ALA A 296 10.30 -30.71 7.26
N ASN A 297 11.14 -31.10 6.31
CA ASN A 297 10.67 -31.35 4.94
C ASN A 297 9.70 -32.54 4.94
N GLY A 298 8.55 -32.38 4.28
CA GLY A 298 7.53 -33.43 4.19
C GLY A 298 6.64 -33.58 5.42
N SER A 299 6.64 -32.60 6.33
CA SER A 299 5.59 -32.44 7.34
C SER A 299 4.18 -32.52 6.73
N ASP A 300 3.25 -33.06 7.50
CA ASP A 300 1.84 -33.00 7.17
C ASP A 300 1.25 -31.61 7.46
N LYS A 301 -0.04 -31.45 7.15
CA LYS A 301 -0.72 -30.16 7.30
C LYS A 301 -0.82 -29.72 8.76
N ASP A 302 -0.97 -30.66 9.69
CA ASP A 302 -1.07 -30.34 11.11
C ASP A 302 0.29 -29.89 11.66
N GLY A 303 1.38 -30.54 11.23
CA GLY A 303 2.74 -30.11 11.52
C GLY A 303 3.07 -28.73 10.95
N ASP A 304 2.66 -28.44 9.71
CA ASP A 304 2.86 -27.12 9.10
C ASP A 304 2.07 -26.02 9.80
N LYS A 305 0.82 -26.31 10.19
CA LYS A 305 -0.01 -25.40 10.98
C LYS A 305 0.61 -25.12 12.35
N ALA A 306 1.03 -26.17 13.06
CA ALA A 306 1.67 -26.03 14.38
C ALA A 306 2.97 -25.22 14.29
N ALA A 307 3.78 -25.45 13.25
CA ALA A 307 5.00 -24.69 13.00
C ALA A 307 4.73 -23.21 12.73
N PHE A 308 3.67 -22.88 12.00
CA PHE A 308 3.26 -21.50 11.78
C PHE A 308 2.86 -20.81 13.10
N ILE A 309 2.03 -21.47 13.92
CA ILE A 309 1.59 -20.94 15.22
C ILE A 309 2.80 -20.72 16.14
N LEU A 310 3.76 -21.64 16.15
CA LEU A 310 5.00 -21.52 16.90
C LEU A 310 5.81 -20.29 16.45
N ALA A 311 5.99 -20.11 15.13
CA ALA A 311 6.71 -18.98 14.57
C ALA A 311 6.05 -17.64 14.93
N HIS A 312 4.73 -17.53 14.77
CA HIS A 312 3.97 -16.35 15.16
C HIS A 312 4.11 -16.06 16.66
N SER A 313 3.91 -17.07 17.51
CA SER A 313 4.00 -16.92 18.98
C SER A 313 5.41 -16.52 19.43
N HIS A 314 6.44 -17.03 18.76
CA HIS A 314 7.82 -16.63 19.00
C HIS A 314 8.01 -15.14 18.68
N LEU A 315 7.63 -14.67 17.50
CA LEU A 315 7.74 -13.26 17.13
C LEU A 315 6.90 -12.35 18.05
N GLN A 316 5.69 -12.76 18.41
CA GLN A 316 4.83 -12.04 19.36
C GLN A 316 5.52 -11.88 20.73
N LYS A 317 6.28 -12.89 21.18
CA LYS A 317 6.99 -12.83 22.47
C LYS A 317 8.24 -11.95 22.42
N PHE A 318 8.98 -11.95 21.30
CA PHE A 318 10.31 -11.35 21.22
C PHE A 318 10.38 -9.97 20.59
N LEU A 319 9.38 -9.57 19.79
CA LEU A 319 9.31 -8.21 19.25
C LEU A 319 8.77 -7.25 20.31
N SER A 320 9.33 -6.03 20.38
CA SER A 320 8.77 -4.95 21.18
C SER A 320 7.45 -4.45 20.58
N GLU A 321 6.59 -3.83 21.40
CA GLU A 321 5.34 -3.23 20.91
C GLU A 321 5.57 -2.13 19.87
N GLU A 322 6.67 -1.37 20.01
CA GLU A 322 7.09 -0.39 19.01
C GLU A 322 7.35 -1.03 17.65
N VAL A 323 8.13 -2.12 17.61
CA VAL A 323 8.41 -2.84 16.36
C VAL A 323 7.15 -3.48 15.80
N LYS A 324 6.31 -4.09 16.66
CA LYS A 324 5.03 -4.68 16.23
C LYS A 324 4.11 -3.65 15.58
N SER A 325 4.00 -2.48 16.19
CA SER A 325 3.21 -1.38 15.63
C SER A 325 3.79 -0.91 14.29
N ALA A 326 5.11 -0.72 14.21
CA ALA A 326 5.78 -0.24 13.01
C ALA A 326 5.61 -1.15 11.79
N ILE A 327 5.56 -2.48 11.99
CA ILE A 327 5.42 -3.46 10.90
C ILE A 327 3.98 -3.96 10.70
N GLN A 328 3.03 -3.45 11.49
CA GLN A 328 1.65 -3.94 11.57
C GLN A 328 1.63 -5.46 11.83
N PHE A 329 2.23 -5.86 12.95
CA PHE A 329 2.38 -7.26 13.32
C PHE A 329 1.02 -7.93 13.55
N ASP A 330 0.75 -8.94 12.74
CA ASP A 330 -0.39 -9.85 12.90
C ASP A 330 -0.09 -11.19 12.18
N PRO A 331 -0.99 -12.19 12.26
CA PRO A 331 -0.82 -13.46 11.57
C PRO A 331 -0.64 -13.35 10.05
N ILE A 332 -1.34 -12.45 9.35
CA ILE A 332 -1.23 -12.28 7.89
C ILE A 332 0.17 -11.74 7.53
N MET A 333 0.67 -10.78 8.30
CA MET A 333 2.01 -10.23 8.14
C MET A 333 3.08 -11.32 8.27
N VAL A 334 2.96 -12.22 9.25
CA VAL A 334 3.90 -13.34 9.44
C VAL A 334 3.85 -14.32 8.26
N GLU A 335 2.66 -14.68 7.76
CA GLU A 335 2.50 -15.52 6.55
C GLU A 335 3.19 -14.88 5.34
N HIS A 336 2.95 -13.59 5.14
CA HIS A 336 3.54 -12.85 4.03
C HIS A 336 5.06 -12.80 4.12
N SER A 337 5.60 -12.52 5.31
CA SER A 337 7.04 -12.49 5.58
C SER A 337 7.69 -13.84 5.27
N LEU A 338 7.10 -14.94 5.73
CA LEU A 338 7.57 -16.30 5.46
C LEU A 338 7.54 -16.62 3.96
N CYS A 339 6.52 -16.15 3.24
CA CYS A 339 6.41 -16.26 1.78
C CYS A 339 7.60 -15.59 1.04
N LYS A 340 8.25 -14.58 1.62
CA LYS A 340 9.40 -13.89 1.03
C LYS A 340 10.74 -14.54 1.35
N VAL A 341 10.85 -15.35 2.40
CA VAL A 341 12.11 -16.02 2.81
C VAL A 341 12.82 -16.65 1.63
N LYS A 342 12.13 -17.49 0.85
CA LYS A 342 12.72 -18.17 -0.33
C LYS A 342 13.30 -17.20 -1.37
N ARG A 343 12.79 -15.96 -1.45
CA ARG A 343 13.26 -14.96 -2.42
C ARG A 343 14.57 -14.31 -1.98
N PHE A 344 14.83 -14.23 -0.67
CA PHE A 344 16.10 -13.74 -0.11
C PHE A 344 17.23 -14.77 -0.18
N TYR A 345 16.91 -16.07 -0.13
CA TYR A 345 17.89 -17.16 -0.18
C TYR A 345 18.28 -17.60 -1.60
N LYS A 346 17.83 -16.87 -2.63
CA LYS A 346 18.28 -17.05 -4.03
C LYS A 346 19.47 -16.15 -4.29
#